data_AF-A0A3D0C4N1-F1
#
_entry.id   AF-A0A3D0C4N1-F1
#
_cell.length_a   1.000
_cell.length_b   1.000
_cell.length_c   1.000
_cell.angle_alpha   90.00
_cell.angle_beta   90.00
_cell.angle_gamma   90.00
#
_symmetry.space_group_name_H-M   'P 1'
#
loop_
_entity.id
_entity.type
_entity.pdbx_description
1 polymer ?
#
loop_
_entity_poly.entity_id
_entity_poly.type
_entity_poly.pdbx_seq_one_letter_code
_entity_poly.pdbx_strand_id
1 'polypeptide(L)' 'FLRDICSGDTDGAQQLGALELDEEDLALCTFVCPGKTDYGVILRDCLTTIEKEG' A
#
# COMPACT_ATOMS: atom_id res chain seq x y z
N PHE A 1 7.41 -2.60 -2.32
CA PHE A 1 6.21 -1.79 -2.16
C PHE A 1 4.99 -2.69 -1.83
N LEU A 2 4.35 -3.43 -2.76
CA LEU A 2 3.14 -4.23 -2.42
C LEU A 2 3.33 -5.20 -1.25
N ARG A 3 4.45 -5.91 -1.20
CA ARG A 3 4.80 -6.80 -0.08
C ARG A 3 4.92 -6.01 1.23
N ASP A 4 5.54 -4.84 1.18
CA ASP A 4 5.91 -4.07 2.35
C ASP A 4 4.67 -3.38 2.95
N ILE A 5 3.76 -2.85 2.11
CA ILE A 5 2.43 -2.39 2.57
C ILE A 5 1.62 -3.56 3.15
N CYS A 6 1.69 -4.77 2.59
CA CYS A 6 0.97 -5.94 3.12
C CYS A 6 1.54 -6.45 4.44
N SER A 7 2.85 -6.28 4.70
CA SER A 7 3.46 -6.63 5.97
C SER A 7 3.38 -5.51 7.02
N GLY A 8 2.88 -4.32 6.64
CA GLY A 8 2.86 -3.14 7.50
C GLY A 8 4.22 -2.48 7.69
N ASP A 9 5.19 -2.75 6.81
CA ASP A 9 6.51 -2.11 6.83
C ASP A 9 6.42 -0.74 6.14
N THR A 10 6.13 0.30 6.94
CA THR A 10 5.92 1.68 6.51
C THR A 10 7.22 2.33 6.03
N ASP A 11 8.35 2.09 6.70
CA ASP A 11 9.66 2.61 6.30
C ASP A 11 10.06 2.09 4.91
N GLY A 12 9.92 0.77 4.69
CA GLY A 12 10.17 0.14 3.39
C GLY A 12 9.20 0.61 2.32
N ALA A 13 7.92 0.76 2.67
CA ALA A 13 6.91 1.29 1.76
C ALA A 13 7.22 2.73 1.30
N GLN A 14 7.63 3.61 2.22
CA GLN A 14 8.01 4.99 1.91
C GLN A 14 9.23 5.05 0.98
N GLN A 15 10.28 4.27 1.25
CA GLN A 15 11.49 4.22 0.39
C GLN A 15 11.19 3.74 -1.03
N LEU A 16 10.13 2.95 -1.20
CA LEU A 16 9.73 2.37 -2.49
C LEU A 16 8.63 3.18 -3.20
N GLY A 17 8.33 4.40 -2.72
CA GLY A 17 7.45 5.35 -3.40
C GLY A 17 5.97 5.25 -3.02
N ALA A 18 5.60 4.63 -1.90
CA ALA A 18 4.19 4.51 -1.50
C ALA A 18 3.47 5.86 -1.31
N LEU A 19 4.21 6.95 -1.06
CA LEU A 19 3.66 8.31 -0.89
C LEU A 19 3.20 8.96 -2.19
N GLU A 20 3.59 8.41 -3.34
CA GLU A 20 3.24 8.92 -4.67
C GLU A 20 2.03 8.21 -5.27
N LEU A 21 1.43 7.28 -4.54
CA LEU A 21 0.35 6.42 -4.99
C LEU A 21 -0.96 6.73 -4.27
N ASP A 22 -2.07 6.52 -4.97
CA ASP A 22 -3.41 6.43 -4.40
C ASP A 22 -4.00 5.01 -4.54
N GLU A 23 -5.23 4.80 -4.06
CA GLU A 23 -5.88 3.50 -4.16
C GLU A 23 -6.23 3.09 -5.59
N GLU A 24 -6.48 4.05 -6.48
CA GLU A 24 -6.85 3.80 -7.86
C GLU A 24 -5.66 3.26 -8.65
N ASP A 25 -4.45 3.71 -8.33
CA ASP A 25 -3.20 3.19 -8.89
C ASP A 25 -3.04 1.67 -8.67
N LEU A 26 -3.65 1.14 -7.61
CA LEU A 26 -3.54 -0.28 -7.23
C LEU A 26 -4.71 -1.15 -7.70
N ALA A 27 -5.70 -0.56 -8.38
CA ALA A 27 -6.87 -1.28 -8.86
C ALA A 27 -6.50 -2.47 -9.78
N LEU A 28 -5.51 -2.29 -10.66
CA LEU A 28 -5.03 -3.37 -11.53
C LEU A 28 -4.31 -4.48 -10.73
N CYS A 29 -3.53 -4.11 -9.71
CA CYS A 29 -2.88 -5.09 -8.83
C CYS A 29 -3.90 -5.93 -8.07
N THR A 30 -4.96 -5.32 -7.57
CA THR A 30 -6.10 -6.01 -6.94
C THR A 30 -6.82 -6.92 -7.93
N PHE A 31 -7.05 -6.45 -9.15
CA PHE A 31 -7.72 -7.22 -10.20
C PHE A 31 -6.97 -8.51 -10.57
N VAL A 32 -5.65 -8.44 -10.76
CA VAL A 32 -4.83 -9.58 -11.18
C VAL A 32 -4.45 -10.53 -10.03
N CYS A 33 -4.60 -10.10 -8.78
CA CYS A 33 -4.25 -10.91 -7.62
C CYS A 33 -5.13 -12.18 -7.52
N PRO A 34 -4.54 -13.39 -7.46
CA PRO A 34 -5.30 -14.63 -7.28
C PRO A 34 -6.13 -14.65 -6.00
N GLY A 35 -5.60 -14.04 -4.92
CA GLY A 35 -6.27 -13.94 -3.62
C GLY A 35 -7.28 -12.79 -3.51
N LYS A 36 -7.41 -11.95 -4.56
CA LYS A 36 -8.27 -10.75 -4.55
C LYS A 36 -8.01 -9.83 -3.36
N THR A 37 -6.75 -9.76 -2.92
CA THR A 37 -6.31 -8.82 -1.91
C THR A 37 -6.57 -7.39 -2.40
N ASP A 38 -7.27 -6.60 -1.60
CA ASP A 38 -7.51 -5.20 -1.89
C ASP A 38 -6.31 -4.37 -1.47
N TYR A 39 -5.39 -4.15 -2.41
CA TYR A 39 -4.17 -3.39 -2.14
C TYR A 39 -4.41 -1.91 -1.93
N GLY A 40 -5.52 -1.36 -2.45
CA GLY A 40 -5.89 0.04 -2.21
C GLY A 40 -6.20 0.29 -0.75
N VAL A 41 -7.03 -0.58 -0.14
CA VAL A 41 -7.32 -0.50 1.31
C VAL A 41 -6.05 -0.63 2.14
N ILE A 42 -5.17 -1.57 1.78
CA ILE A 42 -3.89 -1.77 2.49
C ILE A 42 -2.97 -0.54 2.36
N LEU A 43 -2.92 0.08 1.17
CA LEU A 43 -2.17 1.31 0.97
C LEU A 43 -2.75 2.44 1.85
N ARG A 44 -4.07 2.61 1.89
CA ARG A 44 -4.72 3.62 2.75
C ARG A 44 -4.35 3.43 4.23
N ASP A 45 -4.38 2.20 4.72
CA ASP A 45 -4.01 1.89 6.10
C ASP A 45 -2.53 2.21 6.36
N CYS A 46 -1.66 1.90 5.40
CA CYS A 46 -0.23 2.20 5.46
C CYS A 46 0.01 3.72 5.49
N LEU A 47 -0.60 4.50 4.59
CA LEU A 47 -0.51 5.97 4.56
C LEU A 47 -1.06 6.61 5.83
N THR A 48 -2.19 6.11 6.33
CA THR A 48 -2.79 6.57 7.59
C THR A 48 -1.87 6.30 8.79
N THR A 49 -1.11 5.19 8.76
CA THR A 49 -0.14 4.87 9.81
C THR A 49 1.06 5.79 9.73
N ILE A 50 1.60 6.00 8.51
CA ILE A 50 2.71 6.93 8.25
C ILE A 50 2.34 8.35 8.73
N GLU A 51 1.12 8.83 8.44
CA GLU A 51 0.66 10.16 8.87
C GLU A 51 0.58 10.31 10.40
N LYS A 52 0.30 9.23 11.13
CA LYS A 52 0.21 9.25 12.61
C LYS A 52 1.56 9.17 13.30
N GLU A 53 2.53 8.50 12.67
CA GLU A 53 3.85 8.22 13.25
C GLU A 53 4.93 9.23 12.82
N GLY A 54 4.70 9.98 11.74
CA GLY A 54 5.55 11.09 11.27
C GLY A 54 5.31 12.42 11.99
#